data_AF-A0A3B4BCF4-F1
#
_entry.id   AF-A0A3B4BCF4-F1
#
_cell.length_a   1.000
_cell.length_b   1.000
_cell.length_c   1.000
_cell.angle_alpha   90.00
_cell.angle_beta   90.00
_cell.angle_gamma   90.00
#
_symmetry.space_group_name_H-M   'P 1'
#
loop_
_entity.id
_entity.type
_entity.pdbx_description
1 polymer ?
#
loop_
_entity_poly.entity_id
_entity_poly.type
_entity_poly.pdbx_seq_one_letter_code
_entity_poly.pdbx_strand_id
1 'polypeptide(L)'
;MALKPSTVLITGANRGIGLELVRQITETQKPLSKVFACCRDPDGPKAQVRFGSVFTSYGPLQRSKSLAIMSLLNVVINNAALAFYGSLSESTTEQMTSTFNTNVIGPMVVIQEFLPHLRAAAKVHGKPGMSCRKAAVINVSTLGSSIELAKEQYVQFKLLPYRTSKAALNMLSVCASVDLQKDEVLCVLLHPGWVRTDMGGPNAELDVQESVQGMLKVMESMSEKHTGALLDYCGHTIPW
;
A
#
# COMPACT_ATOMS: atom_id res chain seq x y z
N MET A 1 -1.45 -26.35 6.17
CA MET A 1 -2.83 -26.18 5.66
C MET A 1 -2.76 -25.15 4.54
N ALA A 2 -3.21 -25.46 3.33
CA ALA A 2 -3.13 -24.52 2.20
C ALA A 2 -3.97 -23.26 2.49
N LEU A 3 -3.44 -22.09 2.14
CA LEU A 3 -4.10 -20.79 2.29
C LEU A 3 -5.46 -20.80 1.56
N LYS A 4 -6.52 -20.27 2.18
CA LYS A 4 -7.72 -19.92 1.41
C LYS A 4 -7.34 -18.77 0.45
N PRO A 5 -7.78 -18.83 -0.82
CA PRO A 5 -7.55 -17.75 -1.77
C PRO A 5 -8.11 -16.45 -1.19
N SER A 6 -7.33 -15.38 -1.26
CA SER A 6 -7.67 -14.06 -0.71
C SER A 6 -8.04 -13.11 -1.84
N THR A 7 -8.95 -12.18 -1.58
CA THR A 7 -9.20 -11.07 -2.50
C THR A 7 -8.31 -9.89 -2.11
N VAL A 8 -7.50 -9.39 -3.05
CA VAL A 8 -6.53 -8.30 -2.81
C VAL A 8 -6.81 -7.16 -3.77
N LEU A 9 -6.80 -5.93 -3.28
CA LEU A 9 -6.85 -4.71 -4.09
C LEU A 9 -5.53 -3.96 -3.95
N ILE A 10 -4.96 -3.54 -5.07
CA ILE A 10 -3.65 -2.87 -5.13
C ILE A 10 -3.78 -1.60 -5.95
N THR A 11 -3.49 -0.45 -5.34
CA THR A 11 -3.48 0.84 -6.06
C THR A 11 -2.13 1.10 -6.71
N GLY A 12 -2.11 1.74 -7.90
CA GLY A 12 -0.87 2.05 -8.60
C GLY A 12 -0.16 0.82 -9.15
N ALA A 13 -0.92 -0.14 -9.66
CA ALA A 13 -0.44 -1.49 -9.99
C ALA A 13 0.07 -1.66 -11.44
N ASN A 14 0.25 -0.56 -12.19
CA ASN A 14 0.63 -0.62 -13.60
C ASN A 14 2.15 -0.61 -13.85
N ARG A 15 2.97 -0.37 -12.82
CA ARG A 15 4.44 -0.34 -12.89
C ARG A 15 5.07 -0.52 -11.51
N GLY A 16 6.39 -0.67 -11.47
CA GLY A 16 7.19 -0.67 -10.24
C GLY A 16 6.69 -1.69 -9.21
N ILE A 17 6.72 -1.29 -7.94
CA ILE A 17 6.34 -2.13 -6.79
C ILE A 17 4.92 -2.69 -6.93
N GLY A 18 3.96 -1.86 -7.35
CA GLY A 18 2.56 -2.27 -7.50
C GLY A 18 2.36 -3.37 -8.55
N LEU A 19 3.07 -3.30 -9.68
CA LEU A 19 3.00 -4.33 -10.72
C LEU A 19 3.64 -5.64 -10.24
N GLU A 20 4.78 -5.54 -9.56
CA GLU A 20 5.47 -6.71 -9.04
C GLU A 20 4.69 -7.41 -7.92
N LEU A 21 3.97 -6.66 -7.08
CA LEU A 21 3.01 -7.22 -6.12
C LEU A 21 1.93 -8.05 -6.83
N VAL A 22 1.34 -7.53 -7.92
CA VAL A 22 0.36 -8.29 -8.72
C VAL A 22 0.97 -9.58 -9.24
N ARG A 23 2.17 -9.50 -9.84
CA ARG A 23 2.88 -10.65 -10.41
C ARG A 23 3.13 -11.73 -9.34
N GLN A 24 3.79 -11.39 -8.24
CA GLN A 24 4.13 -12.37 -7.21
C GLN A 24 2.90 -12.95 -6.49
N ILE A 25 1.87 -12.15 -6.20
CA ILE A 25 0.65 -12.66 -5.55
C ILE A 25 -0.08 -13.67 -6.46
N THR A 26 -0.16 -13.37 -7.76
CA THR A 26 -0.84 -14.26 -8.72
C THR A 26 -0.05 -15.54 -9.03
N GLU A 27 1.28 -15.51 -8.96
CA GLU A 27 2.13 -16.69 -9.20
C GLU A 27 2.23 -17.63 -7.98
N THR A 28 2.20 -17.09 -6.75
CA THR A 28 2.52 -17.85 -5.54
C THR A 28 1.31 -18.43 -4.80
N GLN A 29 0.13 -17.81 -4.89
CA GLN A 29 -1.03 -18.22 -4.12
C GLN A 29 -1.86 -19.29 -4.85
N LYS A 30 -1.99 -20.48 -4.23
CA LYS A 30 -2.82 -21.60 -4.70
C LYS A 30 -3.79 -22.05 -3.59
N PRO A 31 -5.13 -22.05 -3.81
CA PRO A 31 -5.83 -21.62 -5.03
C PRO A 31 -5.57 -20.14 -5.35
N LEU A 32 -5.72 -19.78 -6.63
CA LEU A 32 -5.44 -18.42 -7.13
C LEU A 32 -6.23 -17.37 -6.36
N SER A 33 -5.53 -16.36 -5.88
CA SER A 33 -6.13 -15.16 -5.30
C SER A 33 -6.73 -14.25 -6.36
N LYS A 34 -7.81 -13.54 -5.99
CA LYS A 34 -8.45 -12.56 -6.88
C LYS A 34 -7.77 -11.21 -6.65
N VAL A 35 -7.07 -10.68 -7.66
CA VAL A 35 -6.32 -9.42 -7.55
C VAL A 35 -6.99 -8.31 -8.36
N PHE A 36 -7.37 -7.23 -7.69
CA PHE A 36 -7.86 -5.99 -8.29
C PHE A 36 -6.68 -5.03 -8.44
N ALA A 37 -6.17 -4.87 -9.65
CA ALA A 37 -5.01 -4.01 -9.93
C ALA A 37 -5.48 -2.67 -10.48
N CYS A 38 -5.46 -1.62 -9.66
CA CYS A 38 -5.94 -0.30 -10.04
C CYS A 38 -4.83 0.55 -10.68
N CYS A 39 -5.18 1.30 -11.73
CA CYS A 39 -4.28 2.26 -12.35
C CYS A 39 -5.05 3.44 -12.95
N ARG A 40 -4.37 4.55 -13.25
CA ARG A 40 -5.03 5.77 -13.72
C ARG A 40 -5.62 5.63 -15.12
N ASP A 41 -4.91 4.92 -15.99
CA ASP A 41 -5.23 4.78 -17.41
C ASP A 41 -5.05 3.30 -17.79
N PRO A 42 -6.11 2.48 -17.68
CA PRO A 42 -6.05 1.05 -17.93
C PRO A 42 -6.01 0.67 -19.40
N ASP A 43 -6.41 1.58 -20.30
CA ASP A 43 -6.33 1.39 -21.75
C ASP A 43 -5.04 2.02 -22.34
N GLY A 44 -4.30 2.76 -21.52
CA GLY A 44 -3.08 3.44 -21.90
C GLY A 44 -1.87 2.51 -22.12
N PRO A 45 -0.82 3.02 -22.78
CA PRO A 45 0.38 2.24 -23.12
C PRO A 45 1.18 1.76 -21.89
N LYS A 46 0.93 2.35 -20.72
CA LYS A 46 1.56 1.97 -19.45
C LYS A 46 0.76 0.94 -18.65
N ALA A 47 -0.39 0.49 -19.15
CA ALA A 47 -1.17 -0.58 -18.53
C ALA A 47 -0.53 -1.94 -18.85
N GLN A 48 0.47 -2.33 -18.05
CA GLN A 48 1.17 -3.61 -18.22
C GLN A 48 0.40 -4.80 -17.64
N VAL A 49 -0.78 -4.57 -17.05
CA VAL A 49 -1.51 -5.62 -16.34
C VAL A 49 -2.48 -6.32 -17.28
N ARG A 50 -2.04 -7.44 -17.86
CA ARG A 50 -2.89 -8.41 -18.57
C ARG A 50 -2.78 -9.79 -17.92
N PHE A 51 -3.22 -9.91 -16.66
CA PHE A 51 -3.32 -11.19 -15.96
C PHE A 51 -4.78 -11.60 -15.81
N GLY A 52 -5.08 -12.88 -16.05
CA GLY A 52 -6.41 -13.43 -16.39
C GLY A 52 -7.57 -13.20 -15.41
N SER A 53 -7.33 -12.61 -14.24
CA SER A 53 -8.36 -12.23 -13.26
C SER A 53 -8.11 -10.86 -12.62
N VAL A 54 -7.45 -9.96 -13.36
CA VAL A 54 -7.25 -8.57 -12.95
C VAL A 54 -8.40 -7.69 -13.38
N PHE A 55 -9.01 -6.99 -12.42
CA PHE A 55 -9.95 -5.91 -12.68
C PHE A 55 -9.24 -4.57 -12.52
N THR A 56 -9.20 -3.79 -13.59
CA THR A 56 -8.69 -2.43 -13.59
C THR A 56 -9.81 -1.45 -13.22
N SER A 57 -9.54 -0.51 -12.30
CA SER A 57 -10.45 0.57 -11.89
C SER A 57 -9.82 1.93 -12.18
N TYR A 58 -10.66 2.89 -12.59
CA TYR A 58 -10.32 4.22 -13.11
C TYR A 58 -10.34 5.32 -12.03
N GLY A 59 -9.42 6.27 -12.14
CA GLY A 59 -9.55 7.63 -11.55
C GLY A 59 -9.67 7.72 -10.02
N PRO A 60 -9.91 8.93 -9.45
CA PRO A 60 -10.14 9.11 -8.02
C PRO A 60 -11.48 8.46 -7.61
N LEU A 61 -11.46 7.15 -7.35
CA LEU A 61 -12.53 6.29 -6.81
C LEU A 61 -13.98 6.69 -7.14
N GLN A 62 -14.25 7.19 -8.36
CA GLN A 62 -15.63 7.30 -8.82
C GLN A 62 -16.07 5.92 -9.29
N ARG A 63 -16.77 5.20 -8.38
CA ARG A 63 -17.72 4.11 -8.65
C ARG A 63 -17.50 3.40 -9.99
N SER A 64 -16.37 2.73 -10.18
CA SER A 64 -16.26 1.82 -11.32
C SER A 64 -17.22 0.67 -11.07
N LYS A 65 -18.15 0.41 -12.00
CA LYS A 65 -19.14 -0.69 -11.93
C LYS A 65 -18.53 -2.06 -11.62
N SER A 66 -17.24 -2.25 -11.86
CA SER A 66 -16.46 -3.46 -11.52
C SER A 66 -16.27 -3.69 -10.02
N LEU A 67 -16.23 -2.63 -9.19
CA LEU A 67 -16.10 -2.75 -7.72
C LEU A 67 -17.42 -3.17 -7.06
N ALA A 68 -18.57 -2.91 -7.69
CA ALA A 68 -19.87 -3.37 -7.24
C ALA A 68 -20.03 -4.91 -7.27
N ILE A 69 -19.11 -5.62 -7.92
CA ILE A 69 -19.07 -7.09 -8.00
C ILE A 69 -18.26 -7.68 -6.83
N MET A 70 -17.61 -6.86 -6.01
CA MET A 70 -16.86 -7.32 -4.85
C MET A 70 -17.80 -7.49 -3.66
N SER A 71 -18.00 -8.72 -3.18
CA SER A 71 -18.71 -8.96 -1.92
C SER A 71 -17.76 -9.06 -0.73
N LEU A 72 -16.52 -9.51 -0.95
CA LEU A 72 -15.50 -9.73 0.08
C LEU A 72 -14.13 -9.22 -0.40
N LEU A 73 -13.45 -8.46 0.45
CA LEU A 73 -12.08 -7.99 0.22
C LEU A 73 -11.24 -8.29 1.45
N ASN A 74 -10.15 -9.07 1.29
CA ASN A 74 -9.29 -9.44 2.41
C ASN A 74 -8.16 -8.43 2.60
N VAL A 75 -7.57 -7.89 1.52
CA VAL A 75 -6.42 -6.99 1.65
C VAL A 75 -6.58 -5.79 0.72
N VAL A 76 -6.39 -4.60 1.27
CA VAL A 76 -6.15 -3.35 0.52
C VAL A 76 -4.69 -2.99 0.64
N ILE A 77 -3.99 -2.82 -0.49
CA ILE A 77 -2.62 -2.31 -0.54
C ILE A 77 -2.64 -0.93 -1.19
N ASN A 78 -2.51 0.10 -0.36
CA ASN A 78 -2.33 1.48 -0.80
C ASN A 78 -0.87 1.71 -1.22
N ASN A 79 -0.57 1.39 -2.48
CA ASN A 79 0.76 1.54 -3.06
C ASN A 79 0.88 2.80 -3.95
N ALA A 80 -0.22 3.30 -4.53
CA ALA A 80 -0.18 4.48 -5.38
C ALA A 80 0.44 5.68 -4.64
N ALA A 81 1.46 6.28 -5.25
CA ALA A 81 2.16 7.41 -4.67
C ALA A 81 2.70 8.36 -5.75
N LEU A 82 2.88 9.60 -5.34
CA LEU A 82 3.55 10.67 -6.07
C LEU A 82 4.71 11.20 -5.21
N ALA A 83 5.82 11.55 -5.85
CA ALA A 83 6.96 12.17 -5.18
C ALA A 83 7.48 13.35 -6.02
N PHE A 84 7.77 14.45 -5.36
CA PHE A 84 8.50 15.59 -5.94
C PHE A 84 9.77 15.82 -5.13
N TYR A 85 10.85 16.12 -5.84
CA TYR A 85 12.07 16.66 -5.23
C TYR A 85 11.88 18.14 -4.93
N GLY A 86 12.48 18.58 -3.83
CA GLY A 86 12.43 19.96 -3.39
C GLY A 86 12.80 20.09 -1.93
N SER A 87 13.65 21.07 -1.64
CA SER A 87 13.87 21.60 -0.30
C SER A 87 12.76 22.58 0.09
N LEU A 88 12.89 23.22 1.26
CA LEU A 88 11.93 24.20 1.75
C LEU A 88 11.78 25.41 0.80
N SER A 89 12.87 25.89 0.22
CA SER A 89 12.87 27.04 -0.68
C SER A 89 12.43 26.71 -2.11
N GLU A 90 12.41 25.43 -2.49
CA GLU A 90 12.10 24.98 -3.86
C GLU A 90 10.70 24.40 -4.00
N SER A 91 10.12 23.89 -2.92
CA SER A 91 8.82 23.21 -2.95
C SER A 91 7.68 24.21 -3.14
N THR A 92 6.77 23.92 -4.07
CA THR A 92 5.60 24.78 -4.33
C THR A 92 4.35 24.30 -3.59
N THR A 93 3.36 25.19 -3.43
CA THR A 93 2.04 24.88 -2.89
C THR A 93 1.35 23.77 -3.69
N GLU A 94 1.47 23.80 -5.02
CA GLU A 94 0.84 22.82 -5.92
C GLU A 94 1.48 21.44 -5.76
N GLN A 95 2.80 21.37 -5.61
CA GLN A 95 3.51 20.13 -5.34
C GLN A 95 3.10 19.54 -3.98
N MET A 96 3.02 20.37 -2.93
CA MET A 96 2.54 19.97 -1.61
C MET A 96 1.11 19.42 -1.70
N THR A 97 0.17 20.20 -2.25
CA THR A 97 -1.24 19.81 -2.39
C THR A 97 -1.39 18.53 -3.20
N SER A 98 -0.73 18.41 -4.36
CA SER A 98 -0.82 17.22 -5.21
C SER A 98 -0.29 15.97 -4.51
N THR A 99 0.81 16.12 -3.77
CA THR A 99 1.42 15.02 -3.01
C THR A 99 0.52 14.58 -1.86
N PHE A 100 -0.07 15.52 -1.11
CA PHE A 100 -1.02 15.19 -0.03
C PHE A 100 -2.30 14.56 -0.55
N ASN A 101 -2.87 15.10 -1.63
CA ASN A 101 -4.06 14.53 -2.27
C ASN A 101 -3.82 13.07 -2.68
N THR A 102 -2.64 12.77 -3.23
CA THR A 102 -2.32 11.41 -3.69
C THR A 102 -1.93 10.49 -2.54
N ASN A 103 -1.00 10.90 -1.68
CA ASN A 103 -0.34 10.02 -0.71
C ASN A 103 -1.06 9.92 0.63
N VAL A 104 -2.01 10.82 0.92
CA VAL A 104 -2.72 10.88 2.21
C VAL A 104 -4.22 10.73 1.99
N ILE A 105 -4.82 11.65 1.22
CA ILE A 105 -6.28 11.64 0.97
C ILE A 105 -6.67 10.42 0.13
N GLY A 106 -5.85 10.05 -0.87
CA GLY A 106 -6.05 8.83 -1.66
C GLY A 106 -6.25 7.59 -0.80
N PRO A 107 -5.26 7.18 0.03
CA PRO A 107 -5.40 6.07 0.96
C PRO A 107 -6.61 6.19 1.90
N MET A 108 -6.90 7.39 2.43
CA MET A 108 -8.08 7.63 3.28
C MET A 108 -9.38 7.22 2.56
N VAL A 109 -9.58 7.72 1.35
CA VAL A 109 -10.79 7.47 0.54
C VAL A 109 -10.88 6.00 0.15
N VAL A 110 -9.75 5.37 -0.22
CA VAL A 110 -9.72 3.92 -0.50
C VAL A 110 -10.17 3.13 0.72
N ILE A 111 -9.63 3.43 1.91
CA ILE A 111 -10.01 2.74 3.14
C ILE A 111 -11.50 2.90 3.41
N GLN A 112 -12.02 4.14 3.32
CA GLN A 112 -13.44 4.43 3.55
C GLN A 112 -14.37 3.67 2.58
N GLU A 113 -14.05 3.66 1.28
CA GLU A 113 -14.85 2.98 0.26
C GLU A 113 -14.89 1.46 0.46
N PHE A 114 -13.75 0.86 0.83
CA PHE A 114 -13.64 -0.60 0.94
C PHE A 114 -13.88 -1.16 2.33
N LEU A 115 -14.08 -0.31 3.34
CA LEU A 115 -14.32 -0.72 4.72
C LEU A 115 -15.49 -1.71 4.88
N PRO A 116 -16.65 -1.54 4.20
CA PRO A 116 -17.73 -2.54 4.28
C PRO A 116 -17.31 -3.94 3.82
N HIS A 117 -16.45 -4.02 2.80
CA HIS A 117 -15.98 -5.29 2.23
C HIS A 117 -14.91 -5.97 3.10
N LEU A 118 -14.03 -5.16 3.73
CA LEU A 118 -13.08 -5.63 4.74
C LEU A 118 -13.79 -6.19 5.97
N ARG A 119 -14.81 -5.48 6.47
CA ARG A 119 -15.67 -5.96 7.58
C ARG A 119 -16.36 -7.27 7.25
N ALA A 120 -16.91 -7.38 6.04
CA ALA A 120 -17.56 -8.61 5.59
C ALA A 120 -16.56 -9.79 5.53
N ALA A 121 -15.34 -9.55 5.01
CA ALA A 121 -14.28 -10.56 5.00
C ALA A 121 -13.85 -10.98 6.41
N ALA A 122 -13.66 -10.02 7.32
CA ALA A 122 -13.33 -10.30 8.72
C ALA A 122 -14.40 -11.17 9.40
N LYS A 123 -15.67 -10.83 9.20
CA LYS A 123 -16.82 -11.57 9.75
C LYS A 123 -16.91 -13.00 9.21
N VAL A 124 -16.76 -13.19 7.90
CA VAL A 124 -16.83 -14.52 7.26
C VAL A 124 -15.66 -15.42 7.66
N HIS A 125 -14.49 -14.85 7.97
CA HIS A 125 -13.35 -15.63 8.44
C HIS A 125 -13.63 -16.36 9.77
N GLY A 126 -14.43 -15.77 10.66
CA GLY A 126 -15.01 -16.44 11.84
C GLY A 126 -14.02 -16.84 12.94
N LYS A 127 -12.75 -16.41 12.86
CA LYS A 127 -11.73 -16.63 13.90
C LYS A 127 -11.29 -15.30 14.50
N PRO A 128 -11.13 -15.20 15.85
CA PRO A 128 -10.60 -14.01 16.51
C PRO A 128 -9.17 -13.68 16.07
N GLY A 129 -8.78 -12.43 16.28
CA GLY A 129 -7.46 -11.89 15.96
C GLY A 129 -7.39 -11.22 14.60
N MET A 130 -6.24 -10.63 14.30
CA MET A 130 -6.01 -9.84 13.07
C MET A 130 -4.90 -10.48 12.24
N SER A 131 -5.06 -10.52 10.91
CA SER A 131 -4.02 -10.94 9.98
C SER A 131 -4.37 -10.54 8.54
N CYS A 132 -3.37 -10.53 7.66
CA CYS A 132 -3.58 -10.34 6.21
C CYS A 132 -4.47 -11.43 5.57
N ARG A 133 -4.62 -12.60 6.20
CA ARG A 133 -5.53 -13.67 5.73
C ARG A 133 -7.00 -13.39 6.04
N LYS A 134 -7.27 -12.54 7.03
CA LYS A 134 -8.61 -12.20 7.49
C LYS A 134 -9.12 -10.95 6.79
N ALA A 135 -8.59 -9.80 7.22
CA ALA A 135 -8.87 -8.48 6.68
C ALA A 135 -7.72 -7.55 7.05
N ALA A 136 -7.14 -6.85 6.08
CA ALA A 136 -6.03 -5.95 6.30
C ALA A 136 -6.00 -4.75 5.35
N VAL A 137 -5.47 -3.65 5.86
CA VAL A 137 -5.04 -2.46 5.12
C VAL A 137 -3.53 -2.36 5.26
N ILE A 138 -2.83 -2.35 4.14
CA ILE A 138 -1.39 -2.16 4.05
C ILE A 138 -1.13 -0.83 3.34
N ASN A 139 -0.52 0.11 4.06
CA ASN A 139 -0.14 1.40 3.49
C ASN A 139 1.36 1.39 3.17
N VAL A 140 1.72 1.48 1.89
CA VAL A 140 3.13 1.56 1.50
C VAL A 140 3.65 2.95 1.88
N SER A 141 4.49 2.99 2.92
CA SER A 141 5.14 4.19 3.42
C SER A 141 6.63 4.17 3.04
N THR A 142 7.47 4.86 3.80
CA THR A 142 8.90 4.96 3.53
C THR A 142 9.67 5.23 4.81
N LEU A 143 10.92 4.78 4.90
CA LEU A 143 11.85 5.23 5.93
C LEU A 143 11.92 6.77 6.02
N GLY A 144 11.77 7.46 4.88
CA GLY A 144 11.80 8.92 4.83
C GLY A 144 10.65 9.63 5.53
N SER A 145 9.63 8.92 6.04
CA SER A 145 8.56 9.48 6.87
C SER A 145 8.91 9.55 8.35
N SER A 146 10.00 8.90 8.78
CA SER A 146 10.47 8.98 10.15
C SER A 146 10.93 10.41 10.47
N ILE A 147 10.27 11.06 11.41
CA ILE A 147 10.63 12.36 11.96
C ILE A 147 11.89 12.21 12.83
N GLU A 148 12.02 11.10 13.56
CA GLU A 148 13.20 10.78 14.38
C GLU A 148 14.47 10.74 13.53
N LEU A 149 14.43 10.06 12.38
CA LEU A 149 15.57 9.90 11.48
C LEU A 149 15.70 11.04 10.45
N ALA A 150 14.77 12.01 10.45
CA ALA A 150 14.66 13.00 9.39
C ALA A 150 15.91 13.87 9.25
N LYS A 151 16.54 14.28 10.36
CA LYS A 151 17.69 15.20 10.32
C LYS A 151 18.87 14.61 9.55
N GLU A 152 19.16 13.33 9.78
CA GLU A 152 20.27 12.62 9.13
C GLU A 152 19.95 12.32 7.67
N GLN A 153 18.74 11.82 7.40
CA GLN A 153 18.37 11.35 6.06
C GLN A 153 17.98 12.47 5.09
N TYR A 154 17.48 13.60 5.59
CA TYR A 154 17.01 14.71 4.74
C TYR A 154 18.16 15.37 3.97
N VAL A 155 19.40 15.24 4.43
CA VAL A 155 20.57 15.75 3.71
C VAL A 155 20.79 15.00 2.39
N GLN A 156 20.55 13.68 2.38
CA GLN A 156 20.74 12.82 1.21
C GLN A 156 19.66 13.02 0.15
N PHE A 157 18.39 13.17 0.57
CA PHE A 157 17.27 13.33 -0.34
C PHE A 157 16.32 14.45 0.10
N LYS A 158 16.41 15.59 -0.59
CA LYS A 158 15.52 16.74 -0.44
C LYS A 158 14.18 16.45 -1.11
N LEU A 159 13.29 15.85 -0.32
CA LEU A 159 11.99 15.35 -0.74
C LEU A 159 10.89 15.91 0.17
N LEU A 160 10.89 17.22 0.43
CA LEU A 160 10.02 17.83 1.44
C LEU A 160 8.54 17.43 1.24
N PRO A 161 7.92 17.61 0.06
CA PRO A 161 6.50 17.26 -0.12
C PRO A 161 6.21 15.78 0.14
N TYR A 162 7.12 14.92 -0.33
CA TYR A 162 6.98 13.47 -0.19
C TYR A 162 7.10 13.03 1.28
N ARG A 163 8.15 13.49 1.99
CA ARG A 163 8.40 13.14 3.39
C ARG A 163 7.25 13.59 4.29
N THR A 164 6.80 14.84 4.15
CA THR A 164 5.67 15.36 4.94
C THR A 164 4.39 14.59 4.66
N SER A 165 4.13 14.23 3.39
CA SER A 165 2.94 13.45 3.05
C SER A 165 3.00 12.02 3.64
N LYS A 166 4.16 11.38 3.66
CA LYS A 166 4.30 10.03 4.19
C LYS A 166 4.30 10.01 5.72
N ALA A 167 4.78 11.07 6.38
CA ALA A 167 4.58 11.26 7.82
C ALA A 167 3.09 11.45 8.16
N ALA A 168 2.36 12.22 7.35
CA ALA A 168 0.90 12.34 7.49
C ALA A 168 0.17 11.01 7.24
N LEU A 169 0.62 10.21 6.26
CA LEU A 169 0.11 8.85 6.04
C LEU A 169 0.37 7.93 7.24
N ASN A 170 1.54 8.02 7.88
CA ASN A 170 1.83 7.29 9.12
C ASN A 170 0.78 7.63 10.20
N MET A 171 0.58 8.92 10.48
CA MET A 171 -0.41 9.37 11.46
C MET A 171 -1.83 8.87 11.11
N LEU A 172 -2.25 9.04 9.87
CA LEU A 172 -3.54 8.53 9.39
C LEU A 172 -3.68 7.02 9.65
N SER A 173 -2.63 6.25 9.38
CA SER A 173 -2.64 4.80 9.52
C SER A 173 -2.71 4.35 10.97
N VAL A 174 -2.02 5.07 11.88
CA VAL A 174 -2.11 4.82 13.33
C VAL A 174 -3.54 5.10 13.82
N CYS A 175 -4.13 6.24 13.48
CA CYS A 175 -5.52 6.54 13.85
C CYS A 175 -6.49 5.49 13.28
N ALA A 176 -6.36 5.16 11.99
CA ALA A 176 -7.18 4.13 11.35
C ALA A 176 -7.01 2.77 12.03
N SER A 177 -5.78 2.41 12.46
CA SER A 177 -5.53 1.13 13.14
C SER A 177 -6.34 0.98 14.42
N VAL A 178 -6.53 2.07 15.18
CA VAL A 178 -7.33 2.10 16.41
C VAL A 178 -8.82 1.94 16.07
N ASP A 179 -9.33 2.71 15.10
CA ASP A 179 -10.74 2.65 14.69
C ASP A 179 -11.14 1.29 14.13
N LEU A 180 -10.19 0.61 13.46
CA LEU A 180 -10.38 -0.67 12.80
C LEU A 180 -10.26 -1.88 13.76
N GLN A 181 -9.78 -1.68 15.00
CA GLN A 181 -9.60 -2.80 15.93
C GLN A 181 -10.90 -3.53 16.24
N LYS A 182 -12.00 -2.79 16.42
CA LYS A 182 -13.34 -3.35 16.70
C LYS A 182 -13.88 -4.23 15.58
N ASP A 183 -13.38 -4.02 14.36
CA ASP A 183 -13.74 -4.77 13.17
C ASP A 183 -12.76 -5.93 12.89
N GLU A 184 -11.74 -6.09 13.74
CA GLU A 184 -10.64 -7.04 13.59
C GLU A 184 -9.93 -6.94 12.23
N VAL A 185 -9.82 -5.70 11.72
CA VAL A 185 -9.09 -5.37 10.48
C VAL A 185 -7.70 -4.89 10.86
N LEU A 186 -6.68 -5.58 10.38
CA LEU A 186 -5.28 -5.21 10.57
C LEU A 186 -4.96 -3.93 9.78
N CYS A 187 -4.23 -2.97 10.34
CA CYS A 187 -3.74 -1.80 9.61
C CYS A 187 -2.25 -1.60 9.89
N VAL A 188 -1.39 -1.72 8.87
CA VAL A 188 0.08 -1.67 9.03
C VAL A 188 0.71 -0.87 7.90
N LEU A 189 1.83 -0.20 8.19
CA LEU A 189 2.63 0.47 7.18
C LEU A 189 3.87 -0.34 6.81
N LEU A 190 4.22 -0.33 5.53
CA LEU A 190 5.43 -0.99 5.02
C LEU A 190 6.32 -0.02 4.27
N HIS A 191 7.60 0.05 4.63
CA HIS A 191 8.65 0.62 3.83
C HIS A 191 9.24 -0.46 2.90
N PRO A 192 9.18 -0.27 1.58
CA PRO A 192 9.65 -1.30 0.63
C PRO A 192 11.18 -1.38 0.47
N GLY A 193 11.96 -0.58 1.21
CA GLY A 193 13.37 -0.32 0.88
C GLY A 193 13.52 0.80 -0.16
N TRP A 194 14.76 1.10 -0.54
CA TRP A 194 15.04 1.98 -1.68
C TRP A 194 15.12 1.14 -2.95
N VAL A 195 14.04 1.14 -3.73
CA VAL A 195 13.80 0.17 -4.81
C VAL A 195 14.04 0.76 -6.19
N ARG A 196 14.74 0.02 -7.07
CA ARG A 196 14.98 0.35 -8.49
C ARG A 196 13.68 0.41 -9.31
N THR A 197 13.05 1.58 -9.27
CA THR A 197 11.85 1.95 -10.02
C THR A 197 12.03 3.36 -10.57
N ASP A 198 11.10 3.85 -11.41
CA ASP A 198 11.16 5.25 -11.85
C ASP A 198 11.21 6.26 -10.68
N MET A 199 10.60 5.94 -9.54
CA MET A 199 10.61 6.81 -8.35
C MET A 199 11.91 6.68 -7.54
N GLY A 200 12.46 5.47 -7.44
CA GLY A 200 13.71 5.23 -6.71
C GLY A 200 14.97 5.62 -7.50
N GLY A 201 14.88 5.63 -8.83
CA GLY A 201 15.99 5.88 -9.73
C GLY A 201 16.93 4.68 -9.90
N PRO A 202 17.91 4.79 -10.81
CA PRO A 202 18.82 3.69 -11.16
C PRO A 202 19.80 3.33 -10.04
N ASN A 203 20.08 4.25 -9.12
CA ASN A 203 21.03 4.07 -8.03
C ASN A 203 20.41 3.43 -6.78
N ALA A 204 19.13 3.08 -6.83
CA ALA A 204 18.48 2.43 -5.71
C ALA A 204 19.11 1.05 -5.44
N GLU A 205 19.23 0.70 -4.16
CA GLU A 205 20.02 -0.44 -3.71
C GLU A 205 19.32 -1.79 -3.91
N LEU A 206 17.98 -1.80 -3.94
CA LEU A 206 17.17 -3.02 -3.94
C LEU A 206 16.43 -3.24 -5.26
N ASP A 207 16.39 -4.50 -5.73
CA ASP A 207 15.52 -4.87 -6.86
C ASP A 207 14.05 -4.92 -6.47
N VAL A 208 13.16 -4.64 -7.43
CA VAL A 208 11.71 -4.68 -7.20
C VAL A 208 11.25 -6.07 -6.75
N GLN A 209 11.83 -7.13 -7.32
CA GLN A 209 11.50 -8.51 -6.98
C GLN A 209 11.84 -8.82 -5.51
N GLU A 210 13.04 -8.45 -5.06
CA GLU A 210 13.52 -8.69 -3.69
C GLU A 210 12.69 -7.91 -2.66
N SER A 211 12.42 -6.64 -2.96
CA SER A 211 11.55 -5.77 -2.16
C SER A 211 10.17 -6.40 -1.94
N VAL A 212 9.50 -6.79 -3.03
CA VAL A 212 8.15 -7.35 -2.95
C VAL A 212 8.15 -8.72 -2.28
N GLN A 213 9.15 -9.56 -2.54
CA GLN A 213 9.26 -10.86 -1.88
C GLN A 213 9.40 -10.71 -0.37
N GLY A 214 10.22 -9.75 0.08
CA GLY A 214 10.35 -9.41 1.50
C GLY A 214 9.02 -8.93 2.09
N MET A 215 8.39 -7.93 1.47
CA MET A 215 7.10 -7.39 1.94
C MET A 215 6.03 -8.48 2.05
N LEU A 216 5.91 -9.39 1.08
CA LEU A 216 4.94 -10.48 1.14
C LEU A 216 5.24 -11.44 2.30
N LYS A 217 6.51 -11.76 2.57
CA LYS A 217 6.90 -12.57 3.75
C LYS A 217 6.52 -11.87 5.06
N VAL A 218 6.77 -10.56 5.17
CA VAL A 218 6.38 -9.79 6.36
C VAL A 218 4.86 -9.80 6.53
N MET A 219 4.10 -9.56 5.45
CA MET A 219 2.63 -9.61 5.47
C MET A 219 2.08 -10.97 5.93
N GLU A 220 2.75 -12.07 5.60
CA GLU A 220 2.35 -13.42 6.00
C GLU A 220 2.53 -13.70 7.51
N SER A 221 3.46 -12.99 8.16
CA SER A 221 3.75 -13.12 9.59
C SER A 221 3.01 -12.12 10.49
N MET A 222 2.38 -11.08 9.92
CA MET A 222 1.69 -10.06 10.70
C MET A 222 0.50 -10.61 11.50
N SER A 223 0.29 -10.00 12.66
CA SER A 223 -0.80 -10.25 13.61
C SER A 223 -1.26 -8.95 14.28
N GLU A 224 -2.22 -9.00 15.21
CA GLU A 224 -2.65 -7.80 15.96
C GLU A 224 -1.51 -7.06 16.66
N LYS A 225 -0.38 -7.71 16.97
CA LYS A 225 0.81 -7.09 17.59
C LYS A 225 1.46 -6.02 16.72
N HIS A 226 1.21 -6.07 15.41
CA HIS A 226 1.81 -5.18 14.42
C HIS A 226 0.86 -4.05 14.05
N THR A 227 -0.38 -4.04 14.55
CA THR A 227 -1.35 -3.00 14.19
C THR A 227 -0.81 -1.62 14.53
N GLY A 228 -0.87 -0.71 13.56
CA GLY A 228 -0.33 0.64 13.66
C GLY A 228 1.20 0.74 13.51
N ALA A 229 1.94 -0.36 13.34
CA ALA A 229 3.41 -0.31 13.19
C ALA A 229 3.84 0.13 11.77
N LEU A 230 5.05 0.68 11.68
CA LEU A 230 5.81 0.86 10.44
C LEU A 230 6.97 -0.12 10.42
N LEU A 231 6.95 -1.04 9.44
CA LEU A 231 7.99 -2.05 9.27
C LEU A 231 8.68 -1.88 7.91
N ASP A 232 9.93 -2.30 7.80
CA ASP A 232 10.60 -2.46 6.50
C ASP A 232 10.21 -3.78 5.81
N TYR A 233 10.70 -3.98 4.58
CA TYR A 233 10.48 -5.19 3.79
C TYR A 233 11.13 -6.45 4.40
N CYS A 234 11.97 -6.31 5.43
CA CYS A 234 12.56 -7.41 6.21
C CYS A 234 11.80 -7.66 7.53
N GLY A 235 10.85 -6.79 7.89
CA GLY A 235 10.05 -6.88 9.11
C GLY A 235 10.64 -6.13 10.31
N HIS A 236 11.71 -5.34 10.13
CA HIS A 236 12.25 -4.51 11.18
C HIS A 236 11.38 -3.27 11.41
N THR A 237 11.18 -2.90 12.66
CA THR A 237 10.46 -1.68 13.03
C THR A 237 11.28 -0.44 12.65
N ILE A 238 10.61 0.51 12.01
CA ILE A 238 11.16 1.85 11.74
C ILE A 238 10.56 2.83 12.77
N PRO A 239 11.36 3.67 13.42
CA PRO A 239 10.86 4.70 14.33
C PRO A 239 10.01 5.75 13.58
N TRP A 240 9.16 6.46 14.33
CA TRP A 240 8.27 7.47 13.76
C TRP A 240 8.96 8.74 13.28
#